data_AF-A0A8J1YDH8-F1
#
_entry.id   AF-A0A8J1YDH8-F1
#
_cell.length_a   1.000
_cell.length_b   1.000
_cell.length_c   1.000
_cell.angle_alpha   90.00
_cell.angle_beta   90.00
_cell.angle_gamma   90.00
#
_symmetry.space_group_name_H-M   'P 1'
#
loop_
_entity.id
_entity.type
_entity.pdbx_description
1 polymer ?
#
loop_
_entity_poly.entity_id
_entity_poly.type
_entity_poly.pdbx_seq_one_letter_code
_entity_poly.pdbx_strand_id
1 'polypeptide(L)'
;MPAVFGPIIDKMLTDLVDDEWKTTRNVMTQAFTSGKIKRMMESLNMYNNTLLEKMGERADADDMFEFKDLVGKCTLDIVAAIGFGIDAQVQNNPKSEFITHSAEFSQAGFFRVAAGIIAVLAPALAPLVIKSGMGAIPQETNAFFKNIMAQAIANRKADPNKHNDFLSLMLKAQDVEDEDKRLKDDVILANAIIFILAGYDSVSTTISWAAYEMALHQDIQEKVYEE
;
A
#
# COMPACT_ATOMS: atom_id res chain seq x y z
N MET A 1 -14.23 -10.48 -16.37
CA MET A 1 -13.29 -11.62 -16.40
C MET A 1 -13.61 -12.50 -15.19
N PRO A 2 -13.59 -13.86 -15.26
CA PRO A 2 -13.76 -14.66 -14.05
C PRO A 2 -12.64 -14.33 -13.04
N ALA A 3 -12.92 -14.49 -11.75
CA ALA A 3 -12.03 -14.21 -10.63
C ALA A 3 -10.71 -15.02 -10.72
N VAL A 4 -9.70 -14.48 -11.43
CA VAL A 4 -8.42 -15.18 -11.65
C VAL A 4 -7.54 -15.10 -10.39
N PHE A 5 -7.64 -14.02 -9.62
CA PHE A 5 -6.73 -13.74 -8.52
C PHE A 5 -7.38 -13.81 -7.13
N GLY A 6 -8.73 -13.81 -7.07
CA GLY A 6 -9.52 -14.02 -5.87
C GLY A 6 -10.35 -12.80 -5.48
N PRO A 7 -11.33 -12.97 -4.56
CA PRO A 7 -12.46 -12.05 -4.40
C PRO A 7 -12.09 -10.63 -3.94
N ILE A 8 -10.88 -10.42 -3.41
CA ILE A 8 -10.40 -9.09 -3.02
C ILE A 8 -9.68 -8.42 -4.16
N ILE A 9 -8.84 -9.17 -4.89
CA ILE A 9 -8.07 -8.61 -6.01
C ILE A 9 -9.01 -8.14 -7.10
N ASP A 10 -10.07 -8.89 -7.39
CA ASP A 10 -11.08 -8.51 -8.38
C ASP A 10 -11.83 -7.21 -8.03
N LYS A 11 -11.70 -6.71 -6.79
CA LYS A 11 -12.29 -5.46 -6.31
C LYS A 11 -11.28 -4.32 -6.14
N MET A 12 -10.01 -4.55 -6.44
CA MET A 12 -8.98 -3.53 -6.47
C MET A 12 -9.11 -2.67 -7.73
N LEU A 13 -8.78 -1.38 -7.63
CA LEU A 13 -8.82 -0.42 -8.74
C LEU A 13 -8.03 -0.90 -9.97
N THR A 14 -6.99 -1.71 -9.77
CA THR A 14 -6.16 -2.31 -10.82
C THR A 14 -6.88 -3.35 -11.67
N ASP A 15 -7.93 -3.98 -11.13
CA ASP A 15 -8.62 -5.13 -11.73
C ASP A 15 -10.10 -4.84 -12.03
N LEU A 16 -10.66 -3.77 -11.44
CA LEU A 16 -11.98 -3.25 -11.80
C LEU A 16 -12.02 -2.85 -13.29
N VAL A 17 -13.20 -3.01 -13.89
CA VAL A 17 -13.46 -2.66 -15.30
C VAL A 17 -14.66 -1.73 -15.44
N ASP A 18 -14.77 -1.10 -16.62
CA ASP A 18 -15.93 -0.32 -17.05
C ASP A 18 -16.36 0.74 -16.03
N ASP A 19 -17.65 0.78 -15.68
CA ASP A 19 -18.22 1.83 -14.84
C ASP A 19 -17.84 1.68 -13.36
N GLU A 20 -17.64 0.44 -12.86
CA GLU A 20 -17.14 0.21 -11.49
C GLU A 20 -15.73 0.80 -11.34
N TRP A 21 -14.87 0.63 -12.34
CA TRP A 21 -13.56 1.28 -12.40
C TRP A 21 -13.66 2.79 -12.48
N LYS A 22 -14.50 3.35 -13.39
CA LYS A 22 -14.64 4.81 -13.54
C LYS A 22 -15.09 5.46 -12.24
N THR A 23 -16.12 4.90 -11.60
CA THR A 23 -16.65 5.40 -10.33
C THR A 23 -15.59 5.37 -9.24
N THR A 24 -14.93 4.23 -9.06
CA THR A 24 -13.88 4.05 -8.03
C THR A 24 -12.69 4.99 -8.27
N ARG A 25 -12.21 5.09 -9.52
CA ARG A 25 -11.12 5.99 -9.90
C ARG A 25 -11.47 7.45 -9.64
N ASN A 26 -12.68 7.87 -9.97
CA ASN A 26 -13.12 9.25 -9.79
C ASN A 26 -13.10 9.65 -8.31
N VAL A 27 -13.56 8.78 -7.41
CA VAL A 27 -13.50 9.01 -5.96
C VAL A 27 -12.06 9.13 -5.48
N MET A 28 -11.20 8.17 -5.85
CA MET A 28 -9.81 8.12 -5.37
C MET A 28 -8.95 9.27 -5.87
N THR A 29 -9.18 9.72 -7.12
CA THR A 29 -8.47 10.86 -7.72
C THR A 29 -8.63 12.12 -6.87
N GLN A 30 -9.77 12.29 -6.19
CA GLN A 30 -10.00 13.44 -5.32
C GLN A 30 -9.03 13.51 -4.14
N ALA A 31 -8.42 12.40 -3.72
CA ALA A 31 -7.44 12.40 -2.64
C ALA A 31 -6.07 12.96 -3.07
N PHE A 32 -5.73 12.85 -4.36
CA PHE A 32 -4.41 13.19 -4.90
C PHE A 32 -4.36 14.55 -5.61
N THR A 33 -5.30 15.45 -5.30
CA THR A 33 -5.22 16.84 -5.77
C THR A 33 -3.97 17.52 -5.19
N SER A 34 -3.37 18.46 -5.93
CA SER A 34 -2.16 19.19 -5.49
C SER A 34 -2.36 19.87 -4.13
N GLY A 35 -3.56 20.40 -3.85
CA GLY A 35 -3.87 21.02 -2.56
C GLY A 35 -3.99 20.04 -1.39
N LYS A 36 -4.36 18.78 -1.62
CA LYS A 36 -4.34 17.73 -0.59
C LYS A 36 -2.92 17.21 -0.36
N ILE A 37 -2.18 16.95 -1.43
CA ILE A 37 -0.75 16.54 -1.34
C ILE A 37 0.06 17.60 -0.57
N LYS A 38 -0.12 18.89 -0.89
CA LYS A 38 0.56 19.97 -0.16
C LYS A 38 0.25 19.98 1.34
N ARG A 39 -0.98 19.64 1.73
CA ARG A 39 -1.38 19.53 3.15
C ARG A 39 -0.79 18.31 3.86
N MET A 40 -0.42 17.27 3.11
CA MET A 40 0.22 16.06 3.65
C MET A 40 1.73 16.26 3.89
N MET A 41 2.35 17.32 3.34
CA MET A 41 3.80 17.53 3.41
C MET A 41 4.36 17.57 4.82
N GLU A 42 3.65 18.17 5.77
CA GLU A 42 4.09 18.20 7.17
C GLU A 42 4.18 16.79 7.76
N SER A 43 3.14 15.97 7.55
CA SER A 43 3.13 14.57 7.98
C SER A 43 4.19 13.74 7.25
N LEU A 44 4.39 13.96 5.94
CA LEU A 44 5.45 13.29 5.17
C LEU A 44 6.83 13.58 5.77
N ASN A 45 7.11 14.86 6.04
CA ASN A 45 8.39 15.28 6.62
C ASN A 45 8.62 14.69 8.01
N MET A 46 7.59 14.52 8.83
CA MET A 46 7.71 13.85 10.13
C MET A 46 8.27 12.43 9.99
N TYR A 47 7.72 11.62 9.08
CA TYR A 47 8.20 10.24 8.85
C TYR A 47 9.58 10.20 8.18
N ASN A 48 9.84 11.13 7.26
CA ASN A 48 11.16 11.26 6.63
C ASN A 48 12.24 11.66 7.64
N ASN A 49 11.93 12.52 8.62
CA ASN A 49 12.88 12.88 9.66
C ASN A 49 13.26 11.67 10.52
N THR A 50 12.31 10.80 10.86
CA THR A 50 12.61 9.52 11.54
C THR A 50 13.48 8.60 10.70
N LEU A 51 13.28 8.56 9.37
CA LEU A 51 14.13 7.81 8.46
C LEU A 51 15.56 8.35 8.46
N LEU A 52 15.72 9.67 8.35
CA LEU A 52 17.01 10.35 8.35
C LEU A 52 17.76 10.17 9.67
N GLU A 53 17.06 10.24 10.81
CA GLU A 53 17.63 9.95 12.13
C GLU A 53 18.23 8.53 12.18
N LYS A 54 17.45 7.52 11.76
CA LYS A 54 17.91 6.12 11.72
C LYS A 54 19.07 5.90 10.75
N MET A 55 19.08 6.58 9.62
CA MET A 55 20.20 6.54 8.68
C MET A 55 21.45 7.19 9.29
N GLY A 56 21.29 8.31 9.99
CA GLY A 56 22.37 8.99 10.72
C GLY A 56 22.99 8.10 11.79
N GLU A 57 22.16 7.44 12.62
CA GLU A 57 22.62 6.49 13.63
C GLU A 57 23.48 5.35 13.03
N ARG A 58 23.09 4.84 11.86
CA ARG A 58 23.84 3.78 11.16
C ARG A 58 25.13 4.31 10.54
N ALA A 59 25.10 5.51 9.99
CA ALA A 59 26.28 6.17 9.44
C ALA A 59 27.32 6.46 10.53
N ASP A 60 26.89 6.97 11.68
CA ASP A 60 27.76 7.22 12.84
C ASP A 60 28.38 5.94 13.40
N ALA A 61 27.67 4.81 13.27
CA ALA A 61 28.14 3.49 13.67
C ALA A 61 29.02 2.79 12.62
N ASP A 62 29.23 3.39 11.44
CA ASP A 62 29.91 2.78 10.28
C ASP A 62 29.33 1.40 9.92
N ASP A 63 28.01 1.27 10.00
CA ASP A 63 27.29 0.02 9.81
C ASP A 63 26.74 -0.11 8.38
N MET A 64 26.84 -1.32 7.81
CA MET A 64 26.19 -1.62 6.53
C MET A 64 24.73 -1.97 6.78
N PHE A 65 23.83 -1.36 6.00
CA PHE A 65 22.39 -1.59 6.15
C PHE A 65 21.71 -1.77 4.80
N GLU A 66 20.57 -2.47 4.82
CA GLU A 66 19.71 -2.65 3.65
C GLU A 66 18.88 -1.38 3.44
N PHE A 67 19.25 -0.58 2.43
CA PHE A 67 18.61 0.71 2.18
C PHE A 67 17.12 0.56 1.81
N LYS A 68 16.75 -0.47 1.04
CA LYS A 68 15.35 -0.73 0.68
C LYS A 68 14.49 -1.03 1.90
N ASP A 69 15.05 -1.70 2.92
CA ASP A 69 14.34 -2.01 4.16
C ASP A 69 13.99 -0.73 4.93
N LEU A 70 14.95 0.19 5.12
CA LEU A 70 14.70 1.46 5.83
C LEU A 70 13.67 2.32 5.10
N VAL A 71 13.83 2.53 3.80
CA VAL A 71 12.88 3.32 2.99
C VAL A 71 11.52 2.62 2.95
N GLY A 72 11.51 1.29 2.85
CA GLY A 72 10.30 0.48 2.93
C GLY A 72 9.51 0.74 4.21
N LYS A 73 10.15 0.71 5.37
CA LYS A 73 9.49 1.01 6.65
C LYS A 73 8.92 2.43 6.68
N CYS A 74 9.64 3.41 6.16
CA CYS A 74 9.18 4.81 6.09
C CYS A 74 7.96 4.96 5.18
N THR A 75 8.02 4.44 3.95
CA THR A 75 6.91 4.51 2.99
C THR A 75 5.65 3.83 3.51
N LEU A 76 5.82 2.73 4.25
CA LEU A 76 4.73 1.98 4.85
C LEU A 76 4.05 2.75 6.00
N ASP A 77 4.83 3.42 6.87
CA ASP A 77 4.29 4.32 7.90
C ASP A 77 3.55 5.51 7.26
N ILE A 78 4.13 6.11 6.22
CA ILE A 78 3.53 7.23 5.48
C ILE A 78 2.16 6.84 4.93
N VAL A 79 2.06 5.73 4.19
CA VAL A 79 0.80 5.35 3.54
C VAL A 79 -0.25 4.93 4.57
N ALA A 80 0.15 4.21 5.63
CA ALA A 80 -0.75 3.80 6.70
C ALA A 80 -1.33 5.01 7.46
N ALA A 81 -0.49 5.97 7.82
CA ALA A 81 -0.90 7.12 8.59
C ALA A 81 -1.67 8.15 7.76
N ILE A 82 -1.12 8.56 6.62
CA ILE A 82 -1.72 9.63 5.80
C ILE A 82 -2.95 9.12 5.04
N GLY A 83 -2.91 7.88 4.54
CA GLY A 83 -4.03 7.29 3.81
C GLY A 83 -5.14 6.80 4.74
N PHE A 84 -4.76 6.14 5.85
CA PHE A 84 -5.69 5.33 6.63
C PHE A 84 -5.71 5.68 8.12
N GLY A 85 -5.01 6.75 8.54
CA GLY A 85 -4.97 7.19 9.94
C GLY A 85 -4.50 6.09 10.90
N ILE A 86 -3.70 5.15 10.40
CA ILE A 86 -3.15 4.03 11.17
C ILE A 86 -1.73 4.39 11.55
N ASP A 87 -1.49 4.48 12.84
CA ASP A 87 -0.14 4.65 13.38
C ASP A 87 0.54 3.27 13.51
N ALA A 88 1.22 2.85 12.44
CA ALA A 88 1.82 1.51 12.36
C ALA A 88 3.18 1.42 13.07
N GLN A 89 3.85 2.56 13.33
CA GLN A 89 5.16 2.68 13.98
C GLN A 89 6.20 1.66 13.45
N VAL A 90 6.17 1.38 12.15
CA VAL A 90 6.97 0.34 11.51
C VAL A 90 8.46 0.68 11.58
N GLN A 91 8.82 1.95 11.36
CA GLN A 91 10.21 2.38 11.46
C GLN A 91 10.82 2.13 12.85
N ASN A 92 10.00 2.18 13.90
CA ASN A 92 10.42 2.01 15.29
C ASN A 92 10.20 0.58 15.83
N ASN A 93 9.55 -0.28 15.06
CA ASN A 93 9.21 -1.64 15.49
C ASN A 93 9.76 -2.69 14.51
N PRO A 94 10.94 -3.27 14.81
CA PRO A 94 11.55 -4.33 13.99
C PRO A 94 10.70 -5.59 13.82
N LYS A 95 9.67 -5.79 14.66
CA LYS A 95 8.76 -6.95 14.64
C LYS A 95 7.34 -6.56 14.24
N SER A 96 7.16 -5.44 13.53
CA SER A 96 5.83 -5.03 13.09
C SER A 96 5.23 -6.08 12.15
N GLU A 97 4.07 -6.62 12.51
CA GLU A 97 3.31 -7.52 11.63
C GLU A 97 2.96 -6.83 10.31
N PHE A 98 2.87 -5.49 10.33
CA PHE A 98 2.53 -4.68 9.17
C PHE A 98 3.60 -4.76 8.06
N ILE A 99 4.90 -4.73 8.41
CA ILE A 99 5.96 -4.92 7.41
C ILE A 99 6.05 -6.36 6.94
N THR A 100 5.90 -7.33 7.85
CA THR A 100 5.93 -8.77 7.51
C THR A 100 4.87 -9.09 6.47
N HIS A 101 3.61 -8.71 6.73
CA HIS A 101 2.50 -8.96 5.82
C HIS A 101 2.56 -8.11 4.54
N SER A 102 3.11 -6.90 4.60
CA SER A 102 3.31 -6.09 3.38
C SER A 102 4.38 -6.67 2.44
N ALA A 103 5.46 -7.20 3.00
CA ALA A 103 6.55 -7.80 2.23
C ALA A 103 6.13 -9.12 1.56
N GLU A 104 5.25 -9.91 2.20
CA GLU A 104 4.70 -11.15 1.63
C GLU A 104 3.94 -10.96 0.31
N PHE A 105 3.42 -9.75 0.07
CA PHE A 105 2.76 -9.40 -1.18
C PHE A 105 3.75 -9.28 -2.36
N SER A 106 4.94 -8.74 -2.10
CA SER A 106 6.01 -8.56 -3.09
C SER A 106 6.84 -9.84 -3.27
N GLN A 107 7.05 -10.59 -2.19
CA GLN A 107 7.88 -11.80 -2.17
C GLN A 107 7.04 -13.05 -2.43
N ALA A 108 6.47 -13.16 -3.63
CA ALA A 108 5.84 -14.40 -4.06
C ALA A 108 6.92 -15.45 -4.34
N GLY A 109 7.05 -16.44 -3.45
CA GLY A 109 7.95 -17.58 -3.67
C GLY A 109 7.62 -18.33 -4.97
N PHE A 110 8.61 -19.03 -5.53
CA PHE A 110 8.51 -19.74 -6.81
C PHE A 110 7.21 -20.53 -7.01
N PHE A 111 6.77 -21.26 -5.98
CA PHE A 111 5.54 -22.06 -6.03
C PHE A 111 4.26 -21.23 -6.18
N ARG A 112 4.20 -20.01 -5.61
CA ARG A 112 3.05 -19.10 -5.78
C ARG A 112 3.03 -18.49 -7.18
N VAL A 113 4.18 -18.12 -7.72
CA VAL A 113 4.31 -17.64 -9.11
C VAL A 113 3.88 -18.74 -10.08
N ALA A 114 4.36 -19.98 -9.88
CA ALA A 114 3.97 -21.13 -10.69
C ALA A 114 2.46 -21.42 -10.58
N ALA A 115 1.89 -21.36 -9.38
CA ALA A 115 0.46 -21.52 -9.15
C ALA A 115 -0.38 -20.44 -9.86
N GLY A 116 0.09 -19.18 -9.85
CA GLY A 116 -0.51 -18.09 -10.61
C GLY A 116 -0.48 -18.32 -12.12
N ILE A 117 0.65 -18.79 -12.66
CA ILE A 117 0.77 -19.16 -14.09
C ILE A 117 -0.21 -20.29 -14.44
N ILE A 118 -0.33 -21.32 -13.59
CA ILE A 118 -1.29 -22.42 -13.79
C ILE A 118 -2.73 -21.90 -13.76
N ALA A 119 -3.07 -20.99 -12.86
CA ALA A 119 -4.41 -20.40 -12.79
C ALA A 119 -4.76 -19.61 -14.06
N VAL A 120 -3.79 -18.95 -14.70
CA VAL A 120 -3.96 -18.22 -15.97
C VAL A 120 -4.07 -19.19 -17.16
N LEU A 121 -3.17 -20.16 -17.27
CA LEU A 121 -3.12 -21.08 -18.41
C LEU A 121 -4.21 -22.16 -18.36
N ALA A 122 -4.69 -22.51 -17.16
CA ALA A 122 -5.75 -23.48 -16.92
C ALA A 122 -6.82 -22.91 -15.96
N PRO A 123 -7.71 -22.03 -16.45
CA PRO A 123 -8.73 -21.36 -15.62
C PRO A 123 -9.65 -22.31 -14.85
N ALA A 124 -9.86 -23.53 -15.36
CA ALA A 124 -10.64 -24.57 -14.69
C ALA A 124 -10.01 -25.02 -13.35
N LEU A 125 -8.70 -24.87 -13.18
CA LEU A 125 -7.96 -25.21 -11.95
C LEU A 125 -7.82 -24.03 -10.99
N ALA A 126 -8.10 -22.80 -11.42
CA ALA A 126 -7.98 -21.60 -10.59
C ALA A 126 -8.76 -21.69 -9.26
N PRO A 127 -10.02 -22.20 -9.22
CA PRO A 127 -10.75 -22.33 -7.96
C PRO A 127 -10.08 -23.29 -6.96
N LEU A 128 -9.36 -24.31 -7.45
CA LEU A 128 -8.65 -25.28 -6.61
C LEU A 128 -7.35 -24.68 -6.05
N VAL A 129 -6.61 -23.93 -6.86
CA VAL A 129 -5.40 -23.18 -6.46
C VAL A 129 -5.72 -22.11 -5.41
N ILE A 130 -6.82 -21.38 -5.59
CA ILE A 130 -7.25 -20.37 -4.63
C ILE A 130 -7.66 -21.04 -3.30
N LYS A 131 -8.41 -22.14 -3.35
CA LYS A 131 -8.85 -22.88 -2.14
C LYS A 131 -7.70 -23.56 -1.39
N SER A 132 -6.62 -23.95 -2.06
CA SER A 132 -5.47 -24.59 -1.43
C SER A 132 -4.59 -23.62 -0.62
N GLY A 133 -4.91 -22.32 -0.60
CA GLY A 133 -4.09 -21.30 0.04
C GLY A 133 -2.87 -20.87 -0.79
N MET A 134 -2.75 -21.36 -2.03
CA MET A 134 -1.75 -20.93 -3.02
C MET A 134 -2.25 -19.77 -3.90
N GLY A 135 -3.32 -19.08 -3.47
CA GLY A 135 -3.76 -17.84 -4.10
C GLY A 135 -2.67 -16.77 -4.07
N ALA A 136 -2.87 -15.71 -4.86
CA ALA A 136 -1.89 -14.63 -5.01
C ALA A 136 -1.53 -13.93 -3.69
N ILE A 137 -2.47 -13.88 -2.73
CA ILE A 137 -2.26 -13.31 -1.40
C ILE A 137 -2.43 -14.40 -0.34
N PRO A 138 -1.49 -14.55 0.62
CA PRO A 138 -1.63 -15.51 1.71
C PRO A 138 -2.86 -15.22 2.57
N GLN A 139 -3.50 -16.27 3.12
CA GLN A 139 -4.71 -16.10 3.93
C GLN A 139 -4.45 -15.30 5.20
N GLU A 140 -3.29 -15.46 5.84
CA GLU A 140 -2.90 -14.73 7.05
C GLU A 140 -2.72 -13.24 6.76
N THR A 141 -1.95 -12.88 5.72
CA THR A 141 -1.79 -11.51 5.21
C THR A 141 -3.15 -10.86 4.94
N ASN A 142 -4.05 -11.60 4.28
CA ASN A 142 -5.39 -11.13 3.97
C ASN A 142 -6.21 -10.88 5.24
N ALA A 143 -6.21 -11.83 6.18
CA ALA A 143 -6.93 -11.70 7.44
C ALA A 143 -6.42 -10.51 8.29
N PHE A 144 -5.11 -10.31 8.33
CA PHE A 144 -4.47 -9.19 9.01
C PHE A 144 -4.97 -7.85 8.47
N PHE A 145 -4.81 -7.60 7.17
CA PHE A 145 -5.24 -6.33 6.59
C PHE A 145 -6.75 -6.12 6.66
N LYS A 146 -7.55 -7.19 6.54
CA LYS A 146 -8.99 -7.13 6.76
C LYS A 146 -9.34 -6.63 8.15
N ASN A 147 -8.69 -7.17 9.17
CA ASN A 147 -8.95 -6.79 10.55
C ASN A 147 -8.57 -5.33 10.81
N ILE A 148 -7.36 -4.92 10.39
CA ILE A 148 -6.91 -3.53 10.56
C ILE A 148 -7.83 -2.57 9.82
N MET A 149 -8.22 -2.87 8.58
CA MET A 149 -9.12 -2.00 7.82
C MET A 149 -10.52 -1.95 8.42
N ALA A 150 -11.05 -3.06 8.92
CA ALA A 150 -12.34 -3.07 9.60
C ALA A 150 -12.33 -2.16 10.84
N GLN A 151 -11.25 -2.18 11.63
CA GLN A 151 -11.08 -1.27 12.76
C GLN A 151 -10.97 0.19 12.32
N ALA A 152 -10.18 0.47 11.28
CA ALA A 152 -10.03 1.82 10.73
C ALA A 152 -11.35 2.39 10.19
N ILE A 153 -12.19 1.56 9.58
CA ILE A 153 -13.54 1.91 9.12
C ILE A 153 -14.46 2.16 10.31
N ALA A 154 -14.48 1.26 11.31
CA ALA A 154 -15.31 1.41 12.49
C ALA A 154 -15.01 2.72 13.26
N ASN A 155 -13.73 3.05 13.41
CA ASN A 155 -13.29 4.29 14.06
C ASN A 155 -13.80 5.55 13.32
N ARG A 156 -13.81 5.54 11.97
CA ARG A 156 -14.34 6.65 11.17
C ARG A 156 -15.85 6.75 11.18
N LYS A 157 -16.55 5.61 11.24
CA LYS A 157 -18.01 5.60 11.40
C LYS A 157 -18.43 6.13 12.78
N ALA A 158 -17.62 5.92 13.81
CA ALA A 158 -17.86 6.47 15.15
C ALA A 158 -17.63 7.99 15.23
N ASP A 159 -16.67 8.54 14.47
CA ASP A 159 -16.40 9.98 14.40
C ASP A 159 -16.12 10.46 12.96
N PRO A 160 -17.18 10.75 12.18
CA PRO A 160 -17.04 11.07 10.75
C PRO A 160 -16.31 12.39 10.44
N ASN A 161 -16.23 13.31 11.41
CA ASN A 161 -15.68 14.66 11.20
C ASN A 161 -14.22 14.80 11.64
N LYS A 162 -13.69 13.83 12.38
CA LYS A 162 -12.32 13.85 12.89
C LYS A 162 -11.26 13.59 11.82
N HIS A 163 -11.61 12.88 10.76
CA HIS A 163 -10.66 12.36 9.77
C HIS A 163 -10.92 12.92 8.37
N ASN A 164 -9.89 13.47 7.73
CA ASN A 164 -9.94 13.97 6.35
C ASN A 164 -8.86 13.31 5.48
N ASP A 165 -8.88 11.98 5.45
CA ASP A 165 -7.90 11.12 4.77
C ASP A 165 -8.52 10.32 3.62
N PHE A 166 -7.72 9.44 3.00
CA PHE A 166 -8.11 8.62 1.87
C PHE A 166 -9.31 7.72 2.20
N LEU A 167 -9.30 7.09 3.38
CA LEU A 167 -10.41 6.23 3.80
C LEU A 167 -11.69 7.02 4.06
N SER A 168 -11.62 8.21 4.66
CA SER A 168 -12.78 9.09 4.81
C SER A 168 -13.41 9.49 3.46
N LEU A 169 -12.60 9.68 2.42
CA LEU A 169 -13.10 9.99 1.07
C LEU A 169 -13.85 8.80 0.46
N MET A 170 -13.32 7.58 0.63
CA MET A 170 -13.99 6.36 0.15
C MET A 170 -15.30 6.10 0.91
N LEU A 171 -15.33 6.35 2.22
CA LEU A 171 -16.54 6.19 3.03
C LEU A 171 -17.61 7.23 2.66
N LYS A 172 -17.25 8.48 2.37
CA LYS A 172 -18.24 9.47 1.88
C LYS A 172 -18.86 9.08 0.54
N ALA A 173 -18.12 8.36 -0.30
CA ALA A 173 -18.65 7.82 -1.56
C ALA A 173 -19.55 6.58 -1.36
N GLN A 174 -19.66 6.06 -0.14
CA GLN A 174 -20.64 5.04 0.23
C GLN A 174 -22.05 5.63 0.47
N ASP A 175 -22.15 6.91 0.82
CA ASP A 175 -23.41 7.55 1.22
C ASP A 175 -24.11 8.32 0.08
N VAL A 176 -23.74 8.04 -1.17
CA VAL A 176 -24.34 8.69 -2.36
C VAL A 176 -25.69 8.03 -2.71
N GLU A 177 -26.71 8.84 -2.99
CA GLU A 177 -28.08 8.36 -3.33
C GLU A 177 -28.12 7.53 -4.63
N ASP A 178 -27.21 7.82 -5.56
CA ASP A 178 -27.06 7.11 -6.83
C ASP A 178 -26.35 5.76 -6.59
N GLU A 179 -27.10 4.66 -6.63
CA GLU A 179 -26.58 3.31 -6.39
C GLU A 179 -25.45 2.92 -7.34
N ASP A 180 -25.45 3.43 -8.58
CA ASP A 180 -24.42 3.13 -9.58
C ASP A 180 -23.09 3.85 -9.28
N LYS A 181 -23.14 4.90 -8.44
CA LYS A 181 -21.97 5.66 -7.98
C LYS A 181 -21.50 5.27 -6.58
N ARG A 182 -22.26 4.44 -5.88
CA ARG A 182 -21.98 4.06 -4.49
C ARG A 182 -20.83 3.05 -4.42
N LEU A 183 -19.80 3.36 -3.62
CA LEU A 183 -18.75 2.38 -3.32
C LEU A 183 -19.25 1.33 -2.31
N LYS A 184 -19.03 0.06 -2.65
CA LYS A 184 -19.36 -1.09 -1.80
C LYS A 184 -18.25 -1.35 -0.77
N ASP A 185 -18.59 -1.97 0.35
CA ASP A 185 -17.63 -2.25 1.44
C ASP A 185 -16.44 -3.10 0.97
N ASP A 186 -16.68 -4.08 0.09
CA ASP A 186 -15.64 -4.93 -0.48
C ASP A 186 -14.67 -4.15 -1.38
N VAL A 187 -15.18 -3.18 -2.16
CA VAL A 187 -14.38 -2.26 -2.97
C VAL A 187 -13.55 -1.33 -2.08
N ILE A 188 -14.14 -0.74 -1.04
CA ILE A 188 -13.42 0.14 -0.10
C ILE A 188 -12.27 -0.63 0.57
N LEU A 189 -12.58 -1.84 1.06
CA LEU A 189 -11.60 -2.71 1.72
C LEU A 189 -10.48 -3.13 0.77
N ALA A 190 -10.81 -3.65 -0.42
CA ALA A 190 -9.82 -4.08 -1.41
C ALA A 190 -8.89 -2.94 -1.81
N ASN A 191 -9.44 -1.74 -1.99
CA ASN A 191 -8.64 -0.59 -2.36
C ASN A 191 -7.80 -0.04 -1.21
N ALA A 192 -8.29 -0.11 0.03
CA ALA A 192 -7.44 0.24 1.17
C ALA A 192 -6.18 -0.64 1.23
N ILE A 193 -6.35 -1.93 0.97
CA ILE A 193 -5.25 -2.91 0.93
C ILE A 193 -4.27 -2.59 -0.21
N ILE A 194 -4.75 -2.44 -1.45
CA ILE A 194 -3.83 -2.22 -2.58
C ILE A 194 -3.06 -0.90 -2.46
N PHE A 195 -3.65 0.16 -1.89
CA PHE A 195 -2.95 1.43 -1.71
C PHE A 195 -1.81 1.32 -0.71
N ILE A 196 -1.99 0.60 0.40
CA ILE A 196 -0.92 0.32 1.36
C ILE A 196 0.22 -0.44 0.68
N LEU A 197 -0.12 -1.53 -0.01
CA LEU A 197 0.87 -2.44 -0.61
C LEU A 197 1.62 -1.78 -1.78
N ALA A 198 0.89 -1.12 -2.67
CA ALA A 198 1.47 -0.42 -3.81
C ALA A 198 2.31 0.79 -3.36
N GLY A 199 1.87 1.52 -2.34
CA GLY A 199 2.59 2.67 -1.77
C GLY A 199 3.90 2.29 -1.08
N TYR A 200 4.02 1.04 -0.63
CA TYR A 200 5.22 0.49 0.00
C TYR A 200 6.29 0.04 -1.01
N ASP A 201 5.98 -0.98 -1.83
CA ASP A 201 7.04 -1.68 -2.58
C ASP A 201 7.53 -0.87 -3.78
N SER A 202 6.63 -0.18 -4.49
CA SER A 202 6.99 0.60 -5.67
C SER A 202 7.87 1.81 -5.32
N VAL A 203 7.51 2.54 -4.25
CA VAL A 203 8.22 3.74 -3.81
C VAL A 203 9.58 3.36 -3.22
N SER A 204 9.62 2.37 -2.31
CA SER A 204 10.88 1.92 -1.73
C SER A 204 11.85 1.37 -2.77
N THR A 205 11.36 0.60 -3.75
CA THR A 205 12.18 0.11 -4.87
C THR A 205 12.71 1.26 -5.72
N THR A 206 11.86 2.22 -6.08
CA THR A 206 12.27 3.36 -6.92
C THR A 206 13.33 4.23 -6.24
N ILE A 207 13.13 4.57 -4.97
CA ILE A 207 14.08 5.38 -4.19
C ILE A 207 15.40 4.61 -4.00
N SER A 208 15.33 3.29 -3.77
CA SER A 208 16.54 2.46 -3.63
C SER A 208 17.35 2.39 -4.91
N TRP A 209 16.70 2.24 -6.06
CA TRP A 209 17.38 2.31 -7.36
C TRP A 209 17.98 3.68 -7.63
N ALA A 210 17.25 4.77 -7.33
CA ALA A 210 17.79 6.11 -7.47
C ALA A 210 19.04 6.32 -6.59
N ALA A 211 19.00 5.88 -5.33
CA ALA A 211 20.15 5.95 -4.42
C ALA A 211 21.33 5.08 -4.91
N TYR A 212 21.05 3.88 -5.41
CA TYR A 212 22.07 2.99 -5.99
C TYR A 212 22.76 3.63 -7.19
N GLU A 213 21.99 4.19 -8.13
CA GLU A 213 22.53 4.85 -9.32
C GLU A 213 23.35 6.09 -8.94
N MET A 214 22.90 6.90 -7.97
CA MET A 214 23.66 8.04 -7.48
C MET A 214 24.97 7.61 -6.79
N ALA A 215 24.97 6.52 -6.02
CA ALA A 215 26.18 6.01 -5.39
C ALA A 215 27.23 5.58 -6.43
N LEU A 216 26.81 5.04 -7.57
CA LEU A 216 27.71 4.66 -8.68
C LEU A 216 28.14 5.85 -9.56
N HIS A 217 27.37 6.94 -9.59
CA HIS A 217 27.59 8.10 -10.45
C HIS A 217 27.72 9.38 -9.63
N GLN A 218 28.91 9.59 -9.05
CA GLN A 218 29.19 10.70 -8.12
C GLN A 218 29.00 12.09 -8.74
N ASP A 219 29.19 12.24 -10.05
CA ASP A 219 28.92 13.49 -10.77
C ASP A 219 27.42 13.85 -10.79
N ILE A 220 26.56 12.84 -10.89
CA ILE A 220 25.11 13.01 -10.80
C ILE A 220 24.72 13.29 -9.34
N GLN A 221 25.30 12.56 -8.39
CA GLN A 221 25.04 12.76 -6.97
C GLN A 221 25.36 14.19 -6.51
N GLU A 222 26.54 14.70 -6.87
CA GLU A 222 26.98 16.07 -6.54
C GLU A 222 26.02 17.10 -7.13
N LYS A 223 25.66 16.93 -8.41
CA LYS A 223 24.72 17.85 -9.07
C LYS A 223 23.36 17.91 -8.38
N VAL A 224 22.80 16.76 -7.98
CA VAL A 224 21.52 16.71 -7.25
C VAL A 224 21.64 17.35 -5.86
N TYR A 225 22.79 17.23 -5.21
CA TYR A 225 23.04 17.85 -3.91
C TYR A 225 23.12 19.39 -3.98
N GLU A 226 23.60 19.94 -5.10
CA GLU A 226 23.71 21.39 -5.32
C GLU A 226 22.38 22.08 -5.73
N GLU A 227 21.37 21.33 -6.20
CA GLU A 227 20.03 21.85 -6.60
C GLU A 227 19.14 22.27 -5.42
#